data_AF-A0A925DAI9-F1
#
_entry.id   AF-A0A925DAI9-F1
#
_cell.length_a   1.000
_cell.length_b   1.000
_cell.length_c   1.000
_cell.angle_alpha   90.00
_cell.angle_beta   90.00
_cell.angle_gamma   90.00
#
_symmetry.space_group_name_H-M   'P 1'
#
loop_
_entity.id
_entity.type
_entity.pdbx_description
1 polymer ?
#
loop_
_entity_poly.entity_id
_entity_poly.type
_entity_poly.pdbx_seq_one_letter_code
_entity_poly.pdbx_strand_id
1 'polypeptide(L)' 'ATMLGNKDWVALKQELFPKYRDALASLCQPGIALADMTTLWAELLKHKQDWDLTGNGVNHPNDFGHRLYAQVLTALLIAP' A
#
# COMPACT_ATOMS: atom_id res chain seq x y z
N ALA A 1 -0.43 2.21 6.20
CA ALA A 1 -0.44 0.76 5.89
C ALA A 1 0.34 0.55 4.60
N THR A 2 1.05 -0.57 4.42
CA THR A 2 2.00 -0.77 3.30
C THR A 2 1.34 -1.41 2.07
N MET A 3 2.01 -1.36 0.91
CA MET A 3 1.65 -2.14 -0.27
C MET A 3 1.59 -3.65 0.03
N LEU A 4 0.82 -4.39 -0.77
CA LEU A 4 0.85 -5.85 -0.77
C LEU A 4 2.09 -6.36 -1.53
N GLY A 5 2.66 -7.47 -1.07
CA GLY A 5 3.75 -8.14 -1.77
C GLY A 5 3.24 -9.11 -2.84
N ASN A 6 4.17 -9.75 -3.53
CA ASN A 6 3.92 -10.83 -4.47
C ASN A 6 3.13 -11.97 -3.77
N LYS A 7 2.01 -12.36 -4.38
CA LYS A 7 1.11 -13.42 -3.86
C LYS A 7 1.77 -14.80 -3.82
N ASP A 8 2.77 -15.03 -4.68
CA ASP A 8 3.47 -16.32 -4.79
C ASP A 8 4.59 -16.45 -3.74
N TRP A 9 4.88 -15.38 -3.00
CA TRP A 9 5.78 -15.45 -1.85
C TRP A 9 5.08 -16.10 -0.65
N VAL A 10 5.14 -17.43 -0.56
CA VAL A 10 4.39 -18.24 0.42
C VAL A 10 4.69 -17.96 1.89
N ALA A 11 5.84 -17.36 2.21
CA ALA A 11 6.16 -16.97 3.59
C ALA A 11 5.49 -15.65 4.00
N LEU A 12 4.97 -14.88 3.04
CA LEU A 12 4.27 -13.64 3.28
C LEU A 12 2.82 -13.91 3.69
N LYS A 13 2.48 -13.55 4.92
CA LYS A 13 1.11 -13.67 5.47
C LYS A 13 0.21 -12.56 4.93
N GLN A 14 -0.17 -12.66 3.66
CA GLN A 14 -0.99 -11.67 2.92
C GLN A 14 -2.28 -11.31 3.66
N GLU A 15 -2.91 -12.28 4.33
CA GLU A 15 -4.16 -12.13 5.08
C GLU A 15 -4.06 -11.20 6.28
N LEU A 16 -2.83 -10.89 6.74
CA LEU A 16 -2.62 -9.97 7.86
C LEU A 16 -2.58 -8.51 7.44
N PHE A 17 -2.31 -8.19 6.16
CA PHE A 17 -2.16 -6.82 5.70
C PHE A 17 -3.43 -5.97 5.92
N PRO A 18 -4.66 -6.44 5.60
CA PRO A 18 -5.88 -5.70 5.92
C PRO A 18 -6.05 -5.49 7.44
N LYS A 19 -5.69 -6.49 8.26
CA LYS A 19 -5.77 -6.40 9.72
C LYS A 19 -4.79 -5.37 10.28
N TYR A 20 -3.57 -5.33 9.74
CA TYR A 20 -2.58 -4.31 10.10
C TYR A 20 -3.03 -2.91 9.68
N ARG A 21 -3.61 -2.77 8.48
CA ARG A 21 -4.23 -1.50 8.06
C ARG A 21 -5.29 -1.06 9.06
N ASP A 22 -6.22 -1.93 9.44
CA ASP A 22 -7.31 -1.59 10.37
C ASP A 22 -6.78 -1.20 11.75
N ALA A 23 -5.80 -1.95 12.27
CA ALA A 23 -5.13 -1.61 13.51
C ALA A 23 -4.42 -0.24 13.43
N LEU A 24 -3.72 0.06 12.33
CA LEU A 24 -3.09 1.37 12.14
C LEU A 24 -4.12 2.49 12.01
N ALA A 25 -5.25 2.24 11.35
CA ALA A 25 -6.34 3.21 11.21
C ALA A 25 -6.93 3.58 12.58
N SER A 26 -6.99 2.63 13.52
CA SER A 26 -7.44 2.89 14.90
C SER A 26 -6.53 3.82 15.70
N LEU A 27 -5.29 4.04 15.24
CA LEU A 27 -4.32 4.96 15.85
C LEU A 27 -4.42 6.39 15.28
N CYS A 28 -5.23 6.61 14.25
CA CYS A 28 -5.45 7.95 13.70
C CYS A 28 -6.17 8.84 14.71
N GLN A 29 -5.69 10.07 14.85
CA GLN A 29 -6.23 11.10 15.74
C GLN A 29 -5.86 12.48 15.17
N PRO A 30 -6.30 13.61 15.74
CA PRO A 30 -5.90 14.93 15.24
C PRO A 30 -4.37 15.04 15.08
N GLY A 31 -3.92 15.39 13.87
CA GLY A 31 -2.50 15.47 13.50
C GLY A 31 -1.84 14.14 13.09
N ILE A 32 -2.54 13.00 13.15
CA ILE A 32 -2.05 11.68 12.72
C ILE A 32 -2.95 11.13 11.62
N ALA A 33 -2.39 10.96 10.43
CA ALA A 33 -3.08 10.41 9.26
C ALA A 33 -2.49 9.06 8.82
N LEU A 34 -3.31 8.22 8.19
CA LEU A 34 -2.91 6.95 7.62
C LEU A 34 -2.83 7.05 6.09
N ALA A 35 -1.62 6.86 5.54
CA ALA A 35 -1.47 6.50 4.13
C ALA A 35 -1.86 5.02 3.94
N ASP A 36 -3.09 4.76 3.49
CA ASP A 36 -3.60 3.41 3.25
C ASP A 36 -3.18 2.87 1.88
N MET A 37 -1.93 2.42 1.80
CA MET A 37 -1.43 1.78 0.58
C MET A 37 -1.98 0.35 0.41
N THR A 38 -2.45 -0.29 1.47
CA THR A 38 -2.95 -1.67 1.40
C THR A 38 -4.21 -1.74 0.55
N THR A 39 -5.19 -0.86 0.80
CA THR A 39 -6.42 -0.80 0.02
C THR A 39 -6.15 -0.37 -1.42
N LEU A 40 -5.29 0.63 -1.63
CA LEU A 40 -4.90 1.07 -2.98
C LEU A 40 -4.23 -0.05 -3.77
N TRP A 41 -3.27 -0.76 -3.18
CA TRP A 41 -2.55 -1.84 -3.85
C TRP A 41 -3.47 -3.03 -4.16
N ALA A 42 -4.38 -3.37 -3.25
CA ALA A 42 -5.39 -4.40 -3.48
C ALA A 42 -6.29 -4.08 -4.67
N GLU A 43 -6.66 -2.81 -4.87
CA GLU A 43 -7.40 -2.39 -6.05
C GLU A 43 -6.57 -2.52 -7.33
N LEU A 44 -5.32 -2.05 -7.32
CA LEU A 44 -4.45 -2.14 -8.49
C LEU A 44 -4.22 -3.58 -8.94
N LEU A 45 -4.06 -4.52 -8.00
CA LEU A 45 -3.88 -5.94 -8.29
C LEU A 45 -5.11 -6.62 -8.91
N LYS A 46 -6.28 -5.96 -8.94
CA LYS A 46 -7.42 -6.43 -9.75
C LYS A 46 -7.22 -6.19 -11.24
N HIS A 47 -6.34 -5.25 -11.61
CA HIS A 47 -6.15 -4.76 -12.98
C HIS A 47 -4.71 -4.92 -13.49
N LYS A 48 -3.74 -5.21 -12.60
CA LYS A 48 -2.31 -5.30 -12.88
C LYS A 48 -1.70 -6.52 -12.21
N GLN A 49 -0.64 -7.05 -12.80
CA GLN A 49 0.13 -8.13 -12.19
C GLN A 49 1.09 -7.57 -11.13
N ASP A 50 1.62 -8.42 -10.26
CA ASP A 50 2.52 -7.98 -9.18
C ASP A 50 3.83 -7.39 -9.73
N TRP A 51 4.38 -7.95 -10.82
CA TRP A 51 5.59 -7.43 -11.46
C TRP A 51 5.38 -6.10 -12.20
N ASP A 52 4.12 -5.73 -12.52
CA ASP A 52 3.81 -4.41 -13.08
C ASP A 52 3.92 -3.31 -12.01
N LEU A 53 3.90 -3.70 -10.73
CA LEU A 53 3.84 -2.80 -9.57
C LEU A 53 5.10 -2.86 -8.70
N THR A 54 5.80 -3.99 -8.68
CA THR A 54 7.02 -4.18 -7.89
C THR A 54 8.29 -3.90 -8.69
N GLY A 55 9.30 -3.32 -8.04
CA GLY A 55 10.63 -3.08 -8.62
C GLY A 55 11.58 -4.27 -8.41
N ASN A 56 11.37 -5.04 -7.35
CA ASN A 56 12.21 -6.20 -7.00
C ASN A 56 11.52 -7.56 -7.24
N GLY A 57 10.29 -7.58 -7.79
CA GLY A 57 9.50 -8.80 -7.97
C GLY A 57 8.92 -9.39 -6.67
N VAL A 58 9.07 -8.71 -5.53
CA VAL A 58 8.69 -9.23 -4.20
C VAL A 58 7.78 -8.27 -3.45
N ASN A 59 8.27 -7.12 -3.01
CA ASN A 59 7.53 -6.25 -2.08
C ASN A 59 8.00 -4.79 -2.07
N HIS A 60 8.94 -4.41 -2.92
CA HIS A 60 9.34 -3.02 -3.10
C HIS A 60 8.63 -2.46 -4.34
N PRO A 61 8.03 -1.26 -4.27
CA PRO A 61 7.34 -0.68 -5.41
C PRO A 61 8.35 -0.29 -6.50
N ASN A 62 7.91 -0.31 -7.76
CA ASN A 62 8.66 0.33 -8.85
C ASN A 62 8.36 1.84 -8.91
N ASP A 63 8.89 2.55 -9.91
CA ASP A 63 8.70 4.00 -10.07
C ASP A 63 7.22 4.40 -10.17
N PHE A 64 6.38 3.61 -10.85
CA PHE A 64 4.93 3.83 -10.88
C PHE A 64 4.32 3.71 -9.48
N GLY A 65 4.72 2.68 -8.74
CA GLY A 65 4.35 2.50 -7.33
C GLY A 65 4.78 3.66 -6.43
N HIS A 66 6.03 4.11 -6.53
CA HIS A 66 6.53 5.26 -5.78
C HIS A 66 5.77 6.55 -6.10
N ARG A 67 5.36 6.77 -7.35
CA ARG A 67 4.50 7.89 -7.73
C ARG A 67 3.15 7.84 -7.02
N LEU A 68 2.54 6.66 -6.89
CA LEU A 68 1.28 6.50 -6.16
C LEU A 68 1.43 6.82 -4.66
N TYR A 69 2.54 6.39 -4.03
CA TYR A 69 2.86 6.80 -2.66
C TYR A 69 2.92 8.32 -2.53
N ALA A 70 3.61 9.01 -3.45
CA ALA A 70 3.69 10.48 -3.44
C ALA A 70 2.31 11.13 -3.61
N GLN A 71 1.45 10.59 -4.47
CA GLN A 71 0.08 11.07 -4.66
C GLN A 71 -0.77 10.91 -3.40
N VAL A 72 -0.71 9.75 -2.74
CA VAL A 72 -1.44 9.50 -1.47
C VAL A 72 -0.96 10.46 -0.38
N LEU A 73 0.36 10.65 -0.24
CA LEU A 73 0.91 11.58 0.74
C LEU A 73 0.51 13.04 0.44
N THR A 74 0.57 13.45 -0.82
CA THR A 74 0.14 14.79 -1.25
C THR A 74 -1.33 15.02 -0.92
N ALA A 75 -2.21 14.05 -1.23
CA ALA A 75 -3.64 14.15 -0.94
C ALA A 75 -3.96 14.22 0.57
N LEU A 76 -3.11 13.65 1.41
CA LEU A 76 -3.29 13.67 2.88
C LEU A 76 -2.72 14.92 3.54
N LEU A 77 -1.64 15.48 3.00
CA LEU A 77 -0.82 16.49 3.67
C LEU A 77 -0.94 17.89 3.05
N ILE A 78 -1.42 17.99 1.82
CA ILE A 78 -1.53 19.25 1.09
C ILE A 78 -3.02 19.56 0.86
N ALA A 79 -3.44 20.77 1.21
CA ALA A 79 -4.80 21.24 0.99
C ALA A 79 -5.11 21.30 -0.53
N PRO A 80 -6.39 21.11 -0.93
CA PRO A 80 -6.81 21.24 -2.33
C PRO A 80 -6.50 22.62 -2.94
#